data_AF-A0A6A4C0U7-F1
#
_entry.id   AF-A0A6A4C0U7-F1
#
_cell.length_a   1.000
_cell.length_b   1.000
_cell.length_c   1.000
_cell.angle_alpha   90.00
_cell.angle_beta   90.00
_cell.angle_gamma   90.00
#
_symmetry.space_group_name_H-M   'P 1'
#
loop_
_entity.id
_entity.type
_entity.pdbx_description
1 polymer ?
#
loop_
_entity_poly.entity_id
_entity_poly.type
_entity_poly.pdbx_seq_one_letter_code
_entity_poly.pdbx_strand_id
1 'polypeptide(L)'
;MTNDAAASGDKVQSEDFVQFMSFAGVLMRATEHDRDDRIVTDPFAEPLTRQIAPQLAPRVKKWTETLPQPENYFSLRTCYLDDSITRRNACIHQVVLFRAGLDTRVYRCDDFNWEEKLLSAGFDSSAPTFWALEGLTMYLERDSNVALLKTIDILSAPGSEIWGDVGGRALGEGGVAPFKQVDELSQAELGTHLFRLGEDDAMHGVFSELPWELTLQADLMRPGTHFGRQWEPILSASDKQPVPFSFVHGVKHSSE
;
A
#
# COMPACT_ATOMS: atom_id res chain seq x y z
N MET A 1 3.63 30.22 -44.87
CA MET A 1 2.22 29.89 -44.51
C MET A 1 1.96 28.55 -45.15
N THR A 2 1.86 27.44 -44.44
CA THR A 2 1.10 27.18 -43.21
C THR A 2 1.87 26.25 -42.27
N ASN A 3 1.61 26.43 -40.98
CA ASN A 3 2.26 25.78 -39.85
C ASN A 3 1.33 24.66 -39.38
N ASP A 4 1.63 23.41 -39.68
CA ASP A 4 0.91 22.25 -39.12
C ASP A 4 1.60 21.84 -37.82
N ALA A 5 1.21 22.49 -36.73
CA ALA A 5 1.49 22.03 -35.38
C ALA A 5 0.49 20.91 -35.06
N ALA A 6 0.90 19.66 -35.27
CA ALA A 6 0.23 18.50 -34.72
C ALA A 6 0.33 18.57 -33.18
N ALA A 7 -0.83 18.69 -32.52
CA ALA A 7 -0.96 18.54 -31.09
C ALA A 7 -0.61 17.09 -30.71
N SER A 8 0.59 16.87 -30.18
CA SER A 8 0.93 15.65 -29.46
C SER A 8 0.24 15.72 -28.09
N GLY A 9 -0.95 15.14 -27.99
CA GLY A 9 -1.55 14.82 -26.70
C GLY A 9 -0.72 13.72 -26.06
N ASP A 10 0.04 14.07 -25.02
CA ASP A 10 0.72 13.10 -24.15
C ASP A 10 -0.34 12.17 -23.56
N LYS A 11 -0.22 10.87 -23.83
CA LYS A 11 -1.03 9.85 -23.15
C LYS A 11 -0.50 9.70 -21.74
N VAL A 12 -1.28 10.14 -20.75
CA VAL A 12 -1.05 9.91 -19.32
C VAL A 12 -0.86 8.40 -19.08
N GLN A 13 0.21 7.99 -18.39
CA GLN A 13 0.54 6.57 -18.15
C GLN A 13 -0.02 6.10 -16.78
N SER A 14 -0.18 4.79 -16.56
CA SER A 14 -0.58 4.19 -15.26
C SER A 14 0.34 4.60 -14.11
N GLU A 15 1.58 4.86 -14.47
CA GLU A 15 2.67 5.33 -13.62
C GLU A 15 2.33 6.66 -12.92
N ASP A 16 1.64 7.58 -13.60
CA ASP A 16 1.27 8.89 -13.05
C ASP A 16 0.28 8.76 -11.88
N PHE A 17 -0.59 7.74 -11.92
CA PHE A 17 -1.64 7.53 -10.92
C PHE A 17 -1.15 6.81 -9.68
N VAL A 18 -0.28 5.83 -9.85
CA VAL A 18 0.39 5.16 -8.74
C VAL A 18 1.32 6.15 -8.03
N GLN A 19 2.08 6.94 -8.80
CA GLN A 19 2.92 8.00 -8.25
C GLN A 19 2.08 9.03 -7.49
N PHE A 20 0.90 9.38 -8.00
CA PHE A 20 -0.06 10.21 -7.27
C PHE A 20 -0.44 9.60 -5.91
N MET A 21 -0.80 8.31 -5.85
CA MET A 21 -1.15 7.65 -4.59
C MET A 21 0.01 7.61 -3.59
N SER A 22 1.24 7.38 -4.06
CA SER A 22 2.44 7.44 -3.23
C SER A 22 2.62 8.83 -2.63
N PHE A 23 2.59 9.89 -3.44
CA PHE A 23 2.73 11.26 -2.93
C PHE A 23 1.57 11.69 -2.04
N ALA A 24 0.34 11.27 -2.34
CA ALA A 24 -0.82 11.54 -1.50
C ALA A 24 -0.64 10.91 -0.12
N GLY A 25 -0.19 9.65 -0.04
CA GLY A 25 0.09 8.99 1.24
C GLY A 25 1.18 9.71 2.05
N VAL A 26 2.26 10.15 1.40
CA VAL A 26 3.30 10.94 2.08
C VAL A 26 2.75 12.29 2.56
N LEU A 27 1.92 12.97 1.76
CA LEU A 27 1.29 14.22 2.18
C LEU A 27 0.35 14.04 3.38
N MET A 28 -0.34 12.90 3.46
CA MET A 28 -1.17 12.57 4.63
C MET A 28 -0.32 12.37 5.89
N ARG A 29 0.86 11.76 5.77
CA ARG A 29 1.81 11.67 6.89
C ARG A 29 2.41 13.01 7.28
N ALA A 30 2.63 13.91 6.33
CA ALA A 30 3.04 15.29 6.61
C ALA A 30 1.96 16.02 7.43
N THR A 31 0.69 15.92 7.01
CA THR A 31 -0.45 16.46 7.75
C THR A 31 -0.54 15.88 9.16
N GLU A 32 -0.34 14.57 9.32
CA GLU A 32 -0.34 13.92 10.64
C GLU A 32 0.84 14.39 11.51
N HIS A 33 2.04 14.54 10.94
CA HIS A 33 3.24 15.00 11.66
C HIS A 33 3.06 16.38 12.30
N ASP A 34 2.31 17.27 11.66
CA ASP A 34 2.07 18.63 12.14
C ASP A 34 1.03 18.71 13.27
N ARG A 35 0.39 17.58 13.64
CA ARG A 35 -0.62 17.56 14.70
C ARG A 35 -0.01 17.53 16.10
N ASP A 36 -0.70 18.18 17.03
CA ASP A 36 -0.38 18.11 18.47
C ASP A 36 -0.65 16.70 19.03
N ASP A 37 -1.69 16.02 18.55
CA ASP A 37 -2.10 14.67 18.94
C ASP A 37 -1.63 13.59 17.95
N ARG A 38 -0.50 13.84 17.27
CA ARG A 38 0.02 12.93 16.24
C ARG A 38 0.32 11.53 16.77
N ILE A 39 0.00 10.52 15.96
CA ILE A 39 0.34 9.12 16.20
C ILE A 39 1.54 8.65 15.37
N VAL A 40 1.88 9.39 14.31
CA VAL A 40 3.06 9.14 13.45
C VAL A 40 3.98 10.35 13.48
N THR A 41 5.29 10.12 13.49
CA THR A 41 6.30 11.17 13.33
C THR A 41 7.16 10.88 12.10
N ASP A 42 6.82 11.51 10.96
CA ASP A 42 7.62 11.44 9.73
C ASP A 42 8.16 12.85 9.37
N PRO A 43 9.36 13.22 9.85
CA PRO A 43 9.95 14.54 9.57
C PRO A 43 10.39 14.72 8.11
N PHE A 44 10.36 13.65 7.30
CA PHE A 44 10.75 13.68 5.89
C PHE A 44 9.56 13.85 4.95
N ALA A 45 8.34 13.59 5.44
CA ALA A 45 7.13 13.65 4.63
C ALA A 45 6.88 15.01 3.98
N GLU A 46 6.91 16.10 4.75
CA GLU A 46 6.70 17.44 4.22
C GLU A 46 7.81 17.84 3.22
N PRO A 47 9.11 17.69 3.53
CA PRO A 47 10.16 18.02 2.56
C PRO A 47 10.06 17.25 1.24
N LEU A 48 9.67 15.97 1.29
CA LEU A 48 9.52 15.12 0.11
C LEU A 48 8.32 15.50 -0.76
N THR A 49 7.28 16.09 -0.18
CA THR A 49 6.04 16.44 -0.89
C THR A 49 5.90 17.91 -1.20
N ARG A 50 6.72 18.79 -0.62
CA ARG A 50 6.61 20.26 -0.72
C ARG A 50 6.40 20.78 -2.13
N GLN A 51 7.17 20.27 -3.10
CA GLN A 51 7.09 20.75 -4.50
C GLN A 51 5.83 20.28 -5.24
N ILE A 52 5.32 19.10 -4.90
CA ILE A 52 4.16 18.49 -5.56
C ILE A 52 2.85 18.79 -4.84
N ALA A 53 2.89 19.14 -3.55
CA ALA A 53 1.71 19.37 -2.70
C ALA A 53 0.68 20.34 -3.31
N PRO A 54 1.06 21.48 -3.94
CA PRO A 54 0.08 22.36 -4.60
C PRO A 54 -0.72 21.69 -5.72
N GLN A 55 -0.13 20.70 -6.40
CA GLN A 55 -0.78 19.95 -7.48
C GLN A 55 -1.71 18.85 -6.93
N LEU A 56 -1.40 18.33 -5.74
CA LEU A 56 -2.19 17.30 -5.05
C LEU A 56 -3.37 17.90 -4.26
N ALA A 57 -3.21 19.13 -3.75
CA ALA A 57 -4.16 19.78 -2.85
C ALA A 57 -5.62 19.80 -3.34
N PRO A 58 -5.95 20.06 -4.62
CA PRO A 58 -7.34 20.02 -5.08
C PRO A 58 -7.97 18.63 -4.95
N ARG A 59 -7.21 17.57 -5.22
CA ARG A 59 -7.68 16.17 -5.13
C ARG A 59 -7.83 15.73 -3.68
N VAL A 60 -6.82 16.04 -2.85
CA VAL A 60 -6.87 15.77 -1.40
C VAL A 60 -8.04 16.50 -0.74
N LYS A 61 -8.31 17.75 -1.11
CA LYS A 61 -9.46 18.49 -0.61
C LYS A 61 -10.77 17.76 -0.90
N LYS A 62 -10.94 17.22 -2.11
CA LYS A 62 -12.13 16.44 -2.46
C LYS A 62 -12.26 15.13 -1.66
N TRP A 63 -11.14 14.54 -1.21
CA TRP A 63 -11.18 13.42 -0.27
C TRP A 63 -11.77 13.83 1.06
N THR A 64 -11.34 14.97 1.62
CA THR A 64 -11.83 15.46 2.93
C THR A 64 -13.33 15.76 2.94
N GLU A 65 -13.94 16.03 1.79
CA GLU A 65 -15.40 16.21 1.65
C GLU A 65 -16.19 14.90 1.78
N THR A 66 -15.55 13.76 1.49
CA THR A 66 -16.18 12.43 1.45
C THR A 66 -15.75 11.51 2.60
N LEU A 67 -14.53 11.70 3.09
CA LEU A 67 -13.94 11.00 4.22
C LEU A 67 -13.35 12.08 5.14
N PRO A 68 -14.02 12.42 6.25
CA PRO A 68 -13.45 13.30 7.26
C PRO A 68 -12.14 12.69 7.79
N GLN A 69 -11.08 13.49 7.85
CA GLN A 69 -9.73 13.06 8.29
C GLN A 69 -9.15 11.87 7.52
N PRO A 70 -8.97 11.97 6.18
CA PRO A 70 -8.42 10.88 5.37
C PRO A 70 -7.00 10.49 5.81
N GLU A 71 -6.26 11.39 6.46
CA GLU A 71 -4.95 11.14 7.04
C GLU A 71 -4.96 10.03 8.10
N ASN A 72 -6.09 9.78 8.78
CA ASN A 72 -6.18 8.73 9.79
C ASN A 72 -5.89 7.35 9.21
N TYR A 73 -6.40 7.03 8.02
CA TYR A 73 -6.14 5.72 7.39
C TYR A 73 -4.64 5.52 7.12
N PHE A 74 -4.00 6.50 6.47
CA PHE A 74 -2.57 6.43 6.15
C PHE A 74 -1.72 6.37 7.42
N SER A 75 -2.08 7.13 8.44
CA SER A 75 -1.36 7.18 9.71
C SER A 75 -1.49 5.87 10.49
N LEU A 76 -2.70 5.29 10.56
CA LEU A 76 -2.92 3.99 11.19
C LEU A 76 -2.16 2.89 10.46
N ARG A 77 -2.19 2.88 9.12
CA ARG A 77 -1.42 1.93 8.32
C ARG A 77 0.08 2.04 8.63
N THR A 78 0.62 3.25 8.67
CA THR A 78 2.01 3.50 9.06
C THR A 78 2.31 3.00 10.48
N CYS A 79 1.45 3.29 11.46
CA CYS A 79 1.63 2.78 12.82
C CYS A 79 1.67 1.25 12.90
N TYR A 80 0.78 0.55 12.18
CA TYR A 80 0.76 -0.91 12.18
C TYR A 80 2.01 -1.52 11.54
N LEU A 81 2.49 -0.94 10.44
CA LEU A 81 3.76 -1.36 9.84
C LEU A 81 4.96 -1.06 10.75
N ASP A 82 5.04 0.17 11.29
CA ASP A 82 6.14 0.59 12.17
C ASP A 82 6.20 -0.25 13.45
N ASP A 83 5.04 -0.54 14.07
CA ASP A 83 4.95 -1.43 15.23
C ASP A 83 5.39 -2.85 14.87
N SER A 84 5.00 -3.35 13.70
CA SER A 84 5.42 -4.69 13.21
C SER A 84 6.91 -4.78 12.95
N ILE A 85 7.49 -3.78 12.27
CA ILE A 85 8.94 -3.70 12.07
C ILE A 85 9.64 -3.62 13.44
N THR A 86 9.13 -2.82 14.36
CA THR A 86 9.74 -2.63 15.69
C THR A 86 9.68 -3.89 16.56
N ARG A 87 8.58 -4.65 16.47
CA ARG A 87 8.34 -5.87 17.26
C ARG A 87 8.79 -7.16 16.60
N ARG A 88 9.24 -7.11 15.35
CA ARG A 88 9.80 -8.26 14.64
C ARG A 88 10.82 -8.98 15.54
N ASN A 89 10.99 -10.28 15.33
CA ASN A 89 11.99 -11.05 16.05
C ASN A 89 13.36 -10.35 15.99
N ALA A 90 13.98 -10.13 17.15
CA ALA A 90 15.24 -9.39 17.26
C ALA A 90 16.40 -10.03 16.48
N CYS A 91 16.29 -11.31 16.11
CA CYS A 91 17.26 -12.00 15.26
C CYS A 91 17.13 -11.60 13.77
N ILE A 92 16.03 -10.97 13.36
CA ILE A 92 15.80 -10.51 11.99
C ILE A 92 16.51 -9.17 11.77
N HIS A 93 17.65 -9.25 11.10
CA HIS A 93 18.47 -8.09 10.72
C HIS A 93 18.29 -7.70 9.25
N GLN A 94 17.64 -8.54 8.45
CA GLN A 94 17.34 -8.30 7.04
C GLN A 94 15.88 -7.85 6.90
N VAL A 95 15.67 -6.68 6.30
CA VAL A 95 14.33 -6.10 6.09
C VAL A 95 14.18 -5.73 4.62
N VAL A 96 13.11 -6.19 3.99
CA VAL A 96 12.78 -5.90 2.59
C VAL A 96 11.44 -5.17 2.55
N LEU A 97 11.46 -3.95 2.02
CA LEU A 97 10.26 -3.15 1.80
C LEU A 97 9.91 -3.22 0.30
N PHE A 98 8.82 -3.90 -0.03
CA PHE A 98 8.28 -3.84 -1.38
C PHE A 98 7.64 -2.48 -1.61
N ARG A 99 7.84 -1.90 -2.81
CA ARG A 99 7.37 -0.57 -3.19
C ARG A 99 7.70 0.49 -2.13
N ALA A 100 8.99 0.70 -1.83
CA ALA A 100 9.44 1.72 -0.87
C ALA A 100 9.18 3.19 -1.32
N GLY A 101 7.91 3.53 -1.59
CA GLY A 101 7.40 4.86 -1.92
C GLY A 101 7.82 5.37 -3.30
N LEU A 102 8.51 6.50 -3.31
CA LEU A 102 8.95 7.24 -4.51
C LEU A 102 10.08 6.55 -5.29
N ASP A 103 10.34 5.29 -4.98
CA ASP A 103 11.25 4.49 -5.76
C ASP A 103 10.58 4.10 -7.09
N THR A 104 10.93 4.84 -8.14
CA THR A 104 10.41 4.61 -9.48
C THR A 104 11.00 3.34 -10.14
N ARG A 105 11.92 2.62 -9.46
CA ARG A 105 12.53 1.40 -9.99
C ARG A 105 11.48 0.36 -10.33
N VAL A 106 10.53 0.06 -9.46
CA VAL A 106 9.45 -0.94 -9.71
C VAL A 106 8.60 -0.60 -10.96
N TYR A 107 8.60 0.64 -11.46
CA TYR A 107 7.79 1.08 -12.60
C TYR A 107 8.55 1.21 -13.93
N ARG A 108 9.89 1.14 -13.91
CA ARG A 108 10.73 0.93 -15.12
C ARG A 108 11.34 -0.46 -15.19
N CYS A 109 11.15 -1.21 -14.12
CA CYS A 109 11.46 -2.60 -13.98
C CYS A 109 10.22 -3.38 -14.38
N ASP A 110 10.02 -3.62 -15.67
CA ASP A 110 9.29 -4.79 -16.19
C ASP A 110 10.00 -6.11 -15.79
N ASP A 111 10.66 -6.13 -14.64
CA ASP A 111 11.64 -7.13 -14.29
C ASP A 111 10.93 -8.35 -13.74
N PHE A 112 10.46 -9.18 -14.67
CA PHE A 112 10.81 -10.60 -14.60
C PHE A 112 12.23 -10.69 -14.03
N ASN A 113 12.40 -11.22 -12.81
CA ASN A 113 13.65 -11.37 -12.05
C ASN A 113 13.97 -10.41 -10.88
N TRP A 114 12.99 -9.73 -10.26
CA TRP A 114 13.27 -8.95 -9.03
C TRP A 114 14.01 -9.77 -7.96
N GLU A 115 13.75 -11.08 -7.88
CA GLU A 115 14.41 -12.02 -7.00
C GLU A 115 15.91 -12.15 -7.30
N GLU A 116 16.30 -12.21 -8.57
CA GLU A 116 17.71 -12.24 -8.99
C GLU A 116 18.40 -10.92 -8.64
N LYS A 117 17.70 -9.80 -8.82
CA LYS A 117 18.23 -8.47 -8.47
C LYS A 117 18.39 -8.32 -6.96
N LEU A 118 17.44 -8.83 -6.18
CA LEU A 118 17.50 -8.84 -4.73
C LEU A 118 18.69 -9.67 -4.24
N LEU A 119 18.84 -10.91 -4.75
CA LEU A 119 19.99 -11.78 -4.46
C LEU A 119 21.32 -11.12 -4.87
N SER A 120 21.37 -10.53 -6.06
CA SER A 120 22.57 -9.83 -6.57
C SER A 120 22.92 -8.58 -5.76
N ALA A 121 21.94 -7.95 -5.10
CA ALA A 121 22.14 -6.83 -4.19
C ALA A 121 22.69 -7.26 -2.82
N GLY A 122 22.90 -8.56 -2.60
CA GLY A 122 23.46 -9.11 -1.37
C GLY A 122 22.42 -9.62 -0.37
N PHE A 123 21.17 -9.80 -0.79
CA PHE A 123 20.16 -10.47 0.03
C PHE A 123 20.58 -11.91 0.32
N ASP A 124 20.51 -12.31 1.59
CA ASP A 124 20.83 -13.66 2.05
C ASP A 124 19.53 -14.42 2.35
N SER A 125 19.16 -15.37 1.48
CA SER A 125 17.96 -16.21 1.67
C SER A 125 18.09 -17.23 2.80
N SER A 126 19.29 -17.42 3.36
CA SER A 126 19.51 -18.26 4.54
C SER A 126 19.28 -17.50 5.86
N ALA A 127 19.19 -16.17 5.81
CA ALA A 127 18.92 -15.33 6.96
C ALA A 127 17.40 -15.03 7.10
N PRO A 128 16.85 -15.06 8.34
CA PRO A 128 15.48 -14.62 8.59
C PRO A 128 15.27 -13.18 8.10
N THR A 129 14.18 -12.96 7.38
CA THR A 129 13.83 -11.69 6.74
C THR A 129 12.49 -11.17 7.22
N PHE A 130 12.37 -9.86 7.42
CA PHE A 130 11.09 -9.18 7.55
C PHE A 130 10.68 -8.58 6.20
N TRP A 131 9.57 -9.05 5.64
CA TRP A 131 9.01 -8.56 4.38
C TRP A 131 7.85 -7.60 4.64
N ALA A 132 7.88 -6.39 4.07
CA ALA A 132 6.78 -5.44 4.17
C ALA A 132 6.14 -5.20 2.81
N LEU A 133 4.85 -5.47 2.69
CA LEU A 133 4.03 -5.28 1.50
C LEU A 133 3.01 -4.16 1.76
N GLU A 134 3.48 -2.93 1.95
CA GLU A 134 2.62 -1.76 2.16
C GLU A 134 2.09 -1.21 0.83
N GLY A 135 0.77 -1.11 0.69
CA GLY A 135 0.13 -0.51 -0.47
C GLY A 135 0.51 -1.21 -1.77
N LEU A 136 0.66 -2.54 -1.74
CA LEU A 136 1.05 -3.33 -2.91
C LEU A 136 -0.08 -4.24 -3.39
N THR A 137 -0.66 -5.04 -2.50
CA THR A 137 -1.52 -6.17 -2.86
C THR A 137 -2.72 -5.75 -3.69
N MET A 138 -3.33 -4.61 -3.34
CA MET A 138 -4.52 -4.08 -4.02
C MET A 138 -4.26 -3.62 -5.46
N TYR A 139 -3.01 -3.44 -5.87
CA TYR A 139 -2.64 -2.99 -7.23
C TYR A 139 -2.24 -4.13 -8.16
N LEU A 140 -2.03 -5.33 -7.61
CA LEU A 140 -1.66 -6.52 -8.37
C LEU A 140 -2.88 -7.41 -8.57
N GLU A 141 -2.94 -8.07 -9.72
CA GLU A 141 -3.90 -9.16 -9.94
C GLU A 141 -3.67 -10.28 -8.90
N ARG A 142 -4.70 -11.06 -8.58
CA ARG A 142 -4.60 -12.14 -7.58
C ARG A 142 -3.44 -13.09 -7.90
N ASP A 143 -3.33 -13.55 -9.15
CA ASP A 143 -2.28 -14.49 -9.56
C ASP A 143 -0.87 -13.92 -9.40
N SER A 144 -0.70 -12.61 -9.63
CA SER A 144 0.58 -11.91 -9.41
C SER A 144 0.92 -11.83 -7.93
N ASN A 145 -0.07 -11.59 -7.06
CA ASN A 145 0.13 -11.68 -5.62
C ASN A 145 0.51 -13.10 -5.18
N VAL A 146 -0.18 -14.14 -5.69
CA VAL A 146 0.16 -15.53 -5.37
C VAL A 146 1.59 -15.87 -5.81
N ALA A 147 1.99 -15.45 -7.01
CA ALA A 147 3.35 -15.65 -7.50
C ALA A 147 4.40 -14.94 -6.61
N LEU A 148 4.13 -13.68 -6.24
CA LEU A 148 4.97 -12.90 -5.33
C LEU A 148 5.14 -13.60 -3.98
N LEU A 149 4.02 -14.02 -3.36
CA LEU A 149 4.02 -14.70 -2.06
C LEU A 149 4.77 -16.03 -2.10
N LYS A 150 4.63 -16.82 -3.18
CA LYS A 150 5.41 -18.04 -3.39
C LYS A 150 6.90 -17.77 -3.48
N THR A 151 7.30 -16.73 -4.21
CA THR A 151 8.72 -16.35 -4.29
C THR A 151 9.25 -15.85 -2.95
N ILE A 152 8.47 -15.07 -2.20
CA ILE A 152 8.80 -14.68 -0.82
C ILE A 152 9.02 -15.91 0.06
N ASP A 153 8.13 -16.90 -0.02
CA ASP A 153 8.29 -18.15 0.72
C ASP A 153 9.60 -18.86 0.37
N ILE A 154 9.88 -19.04 -0.93
CA ILE A 154 11.13 -19.68 -1.41
C ILE A 154 12.39 -18.95 -0.90
N LEU A 155 12.36 -17.62 -0.84
CA LEU A 155 13.49 -16.80 -0.41
C LEU A 155 13.63 -16.65 1.11
N SER A 156 12.69 -17.17 1.89
CA SER A 156 12.62 -16.97 3.33
C SER A 156 13.15 -18.15 4.12
N ALA A 157 14.14 -17.91 4.98
CA ALA A 157 14.56 -18.83 6.01
C ALA A 157 13.48 -18.99 7.10
N PRO A 158 13.43 -20.11 7.84
CA PRO A 158 12.61 -20.24 9.05
C PRO A 158 12.86 -19.08 10.03
N GLY A 159 11.80 -18.61 10.68
CA GLY A 159 11.80 -17.43 11.52
C GLY A 159 11.64 -16.11 10.76
N SER A 160 11.50 -16.13 9.42
CA SER A 160 11.13 -14.94 8.65
C SER A 160 9.71 -14.49 8.98
N GLU A 161 9.47 -13.20 8.81
CA GLU A 161 8.20 -12.55 9.09
C GLU A 161 7.73 -11.74 7.88
N ILE A 162 6.41 -11.58 7.74
CA ILE A 162 5.80 -10.74 6.71
C ILE A 162 4.75 -9.83 7.35
N TRP A 163 4.64 -8.62 6.84
CA TRP A 163 3.54 -7.73 7.08
C TRP A 163 2.97 -7.24 5.75
N GLY A 164 1.65 -7.15 5.64
CA GLY A 164 1.02 -6.52 4.48
C GLY A 164 -0.40 -6.03 4.75
N ASP A 165 -0.86 -5.11 3.91
CA ASP A 165 -2.23 -4.60 3.93
C ASP A 165 -3.05 -5.18 2.77
N VAL A 166 -4.36 -5.30 2.98
CA VAL A 166 -5.34 -5.60 1.93
C VAL A 166 -6.63 -4.81 2.19
N GLY A 167 -7.20 -4.25 1.14
CA GLY A 167 -8.50 -3.57 1.19
C GLY A 167 -9.64 -4.50 0.78
N GLY A 168 -10.85 -4.21 1.26
CA GLY A 168 -12.07 -4.95 0.92
C GLY A 168 -12.41 -4.93 -0.56
N ARG A 169 -13.35 -5.80 -0.98
CA ARG A 169 -13.80 -5.92 -2.38
C ARG A 169 -14.25 -4.60 -2.98
N ALA A 170 -14.94 -3.78 -2.20
CA ALA A 170 -15.38 -2.45 -2.61
C ALA A 170 -14.21 -1.55 -3.06
N LEU A 171 -12.98 -1.75 -2.58
CA LEU A 171 -11.81 -1.02 -3.10
C LEU A 171 -11.47 -1.44 -4.52
N GLY A 172 -11.39 -2.75 -4.79
CA GLY A 172 -11.13 -3.32 -6.11
C GLY A 172 -12.21 -2.99 -7.15
N GLU A 173 -13.45 -2.78 -6.69
CA GLU A 173 -14.58 -2.38 -7.53
C GLU A 173 -14.69 -0.86 -7.77
N GLY A 174 -13.69 -0.08 -7.34
CA GLY A 174 -13.71 1.39 -7.44
C GLY A 174 -14.76 2.05 -6.54
N GLY A 175 -15.27 1.29 -5.58
CA GLY A 175 -16.35 1.64 -4.67
C GLY A 175 -15.92 2.38 -3.41
N VAL A 176 -14.71 2.92 -3.31
CA VAL A 176 -14.27 3.68 -2.12
C VAL A 176 -14.00 5.13 -2.50
N ALA A 177 -14.79 6.07 -1.97
CA ALA A 177 -14.87 7.45 -2.52
C ALA A 177 -13.54 8.21 -2.64
N PRO A 178 -12.61 8.18 -1.67
CA PRO A 178 -11.28 8.77 -1.83
C PRO A 178 -10.49 8.16 -3.00
N PHE A 179 -10.59 6.85 -3.18
CA PHE A 179 -9.83 6.12 -4.19
C PHE A 179 -10.51 6.09 -5.57
N LYS A 180 -11.84 6.24 -5.59
CA LYS A 180 -12.68 6.21 -6.80
C LYS A 180 -12.25 7.20 -7.87
N GLN A 181 -11.86 8.41 -7.49
CA GLN A 181 -11.46 9.42 -8.48
C GLN A 181 -10.16 9.06 -9.18
N VAL A 182 -9.22 8.46 -8.45
CA VAL A 182 -7.94 8.04 -9.04
C VAL A 182 -8.17 6.79 -9.90
N ASP A 183 -9.06 5.90 -9.46
CA ASP A 183 -9.48 4.73 -10.22
C ASP A 183 -10.21 5.10 -11.53
N GLU A 184 -11.19 6.01 -11.48
CA GLU A 184 -11.92 6.51 -12.66
C GLU A 184 -10.99 7.19 -13.66
N LEU A 185 -10.01 7.96 -13.18
CA LEU A 185 -9.01 8.57 -14.06
C LEU A 185 -8.09 7.52 -14.68
N SER A 186 -7.63 6.53 -13.91
CA SER A 186 -6.88 5.39 -14.45
C SER A 186 -7.68 4.68 -15.54
N GLN A 187 -8.97 4.42 -15.30
CA GLN A 187 -9.85 3.80 -16.28
C GLN A 187 -10.03 4.68 -17.53
N ALA A 188 -10.16 5.99 -17.39
CA ALA A 188 -10.35 6.92 -18.49
C ALA A 188 -9.09 7.08 -19.37
N GLU A 189 -7.91 7.20 -18.76
CA GLU A 189 -6.66 7.45 -19.48
C GLU A 189 -6.00 6.17 -20.01
N LEU A 190 -6.21 5.02 -19.35
CA LEU A 190 -5.47 3.78 -19.61
C LEU A 190 -6.36 2.60 -19.97
N GLY A 191 -7.68 2.75 -19.81
CA GLY A 191 -8.64 1.68 -20.03
C GLY A 191 -8.62 0.61 -18.93
N THR A 192 -7.95 0.86 -17.80
CA THR A 192 -7.83 -0.11 -16.71
C THR A 192 -8.02 0.47 -15.32
N HIS A 193 -8.68 -0.29 -14.45
CA HIS A 193 -8.80 0.02 -13.02
C HIS A 193 -7.43 0.09 -12.35
N LEU A 194 -7.29 0.99 -11.39
CA LEU A 194 -6.08 1.16 -10.61
C LEU A 194 -5.94 0.02 -9.58
N PHE A 195 -7.04 -0.32 -8.93
CA PHE A 195 -7.10 -1.43 -7.97
C PHE A 195 -7.51 -2.72 -8.69
N ARG A 196 -6.73 -3.77 -8.46
CA ARG A 196 -6.84 -5.08 -9.12
C ARG A 196 -7.29 -6.18 -8.17
N LEU A 197 -7.15 -5.93 -6.86
CA LEU A 197 -7.56 -6.87 -5.83
C LEU A 197 -8.31 -6.13 -4.73
N GLY A 198 -9.38 -6.75 -4.26
CA GLY A 198 -10.03 -6.42 -3.00
C GLY A 198 -10.61 -7.69 -2.37
N GLU A 199 -10.47 -7.85 -1.06
CA GLU A 199 -10.87 -9.04 -0.32
C GLU A 199 -11.42 -8.66 1.05
N ASP A 200 -12.63 -9.13 1.36
CA ASP A 200 -13.28 -8.78 2.63
C ASP A 200 -12.80 -9.62 3.82
N ASP A 201 -12.13 -10.74 3.55
CA ASP A 201 -11.53 -11.64 4.54
C ASP A 201 -10.06 -11.86 4.21
N ALA A 202 -9.18 -11.11 4.87
CA ALA A 202 -7.74 -11.15 4.64
C ALA A 202 -7.11 -12.50 5.03
N MET A 203 -7.71 -13.23 5.98
CA MET A 203 -7.16 -14.47 6.53
C MET A 203 -7.49 -15.70 5.66
N HIS A 204 -8.53 -15.60 4.84
CA HIS A 204 -8.88 -16.58 3.80
C HIS A 204 -8.70 -16.01 2.37
N GLY A 205 -8.00 -14.87 2.28
CA GLY A 205 -7.72 -14.15 1.05
C GLY A 205 -6.40 -14.56 0.42
N VAL A 206 -5.72 -13.62 -0.24
CA VAL A 206 -4.48 -13.90 -0.97
C VAL A 206 -3.32 -14.25 -0.03
N PHE A 207 -3.30 -13.70 1.19
CA PHE A 207 -2.26 -14.04 2.17
C PHE A 207 -2.32 -15.49 2.60
N SER A 208 -3.49 -16.16 2.56
CA SER A 208 -3.60 -17.58 2.92
C SER A 208 -2.90 -18.53 1.95
N GLU A 209 -2.41 -18.02 0.80
CA GLU A 209 -1.57 -18.76 -0.13
C GLU A 209 -0.12 -18.92 0.40
N LEU A 210 0.27 -18.15 1.42
CA LEU A 210 1.51 -18.38 2.16
C LEU A 210 1.32 -19.56 3.13
N PRO A 211 2.21 -20.56 3.11
CA PRO A 211 2.18 -21.67 4.06
C PRO A 211 2.79 -21.25 5.43
N TRP A 212 2.43 -20.08 5.93
CA TRP A 212 2.98 -19.45 7.12
C TRP A 212 1.90 -19.37 8.21
N GLU A 213 2.29 -19.22 9.47
CA GLU A 213 1.31 -18.90 10.51
C GLU A 213 0.91 -17.43 10.37
N LEU A 214 -0.36 -17.19 10.02
CA LEU A 214 -0.88 -15.84 9.82
C LEU A 214 -1.67 -15.37 11.04
N THR A 215 -1.57 -14.08 11.35
CA THR A 215 -2.36 -13.39 12.37
C THR A 215 -2.91 -12.08 11.79
N LEU A 216 -4.21 -11.84 11.99
CA LEU A 216 -4.83 -10.56 11.71
C LEU A 216 -4.47 -9.57 12.82
N GLN A 217 -3.70 -8.53 12.50
CA GLN A 217 -3.31 -7.51 13.49
C GLN A 217 -4.43 -6.52 13.76
N ALA A 218 -5.13 -6.11 12.70
CA ALA A 218 -6.36 -5.34 12.78
C ALA A 218 -7.15 -5.43 11.49
N ASP A 219 -8.44 -5.19 11.63
CA ASP A 219 -9.36 -4.95 10.54
C ASP A 219 -10.15 -3.68 10.85
N LEU A 220 -9.98 -2.66 10.01
CA LEU A 220 -10.56 -1.33 10.18
C LEU A 220 -12.05 -1.27 9.77
N MET A 221 -12.75 -2.40 9.76
CA MET A 221 -14.17 -2.50 9.41
C MET A 221 -15.13 -1.97 10.49
N ARG A 222 -14.65 -1.78 11.73
CA ARG A 222 -15.47 -1.32 12.86
C ARG A 222 -14.91 -0.05 13.51
N PRO A 223 -15.76 0.82 14.08
CA PRO A 223 -15.28 1.94 14.89
C PRO A 223 -14.44 1.43 16.06
N GLY A 224 -13.40 2.17 16.42
CA GLY A 224 -12.47 1.74 17.44
C GLY A 224 -11.39 2.77 17.75
N THR A 225 -10.53 2.45 18.70
CA THR A 225 -9.35 3.26 19.03
C THR A 225 -8.10 2.49 18.69
N HIS A 226 -7.26 3.07 17.83
CA HIS A 226 -6.01 2.48 17.37
C HIS A 226 -4.88 3.46 17.66
N PHE A 227 -3.87 3.04 18.41
CA PHE A 227 -2.73 3.90 18.82
C PHE A 227 -3.17 5.23 19.47
N GLY A 228 -4.32 5.25 20.16
CA GLY A 228 -4.91 6.46 20.76
C GLY A 228 -5.73 7.34 19.81
N ARG A 229 -5.79 7.03 18.51
CA ARG A 229 -6.63 7.72 17.51
C ARG A 229 -7.98 7.01 17.38
N GLN A 230 -9.08 7.78 17.41
CA GLN A 230 -10.40 7.26 17.08
C GLN A 230 -10.51 6.99 15.59
N TRP A 231 -11.15 5.87 15.25
CA TRP A 231 -11.35 5.42 13.89
C TRP A 231 -12.84 5.24 13.63
N GLU A 232 -13.29 5.73 12.49
CA GLU A 232 -14.59 5.44 11.89
C GLU A 232 -14.36 4.73 10.55
N PRO A 233 -15.06 3.63 10.25
CA PRO A 233 -14.83 2.87 9.03
C PRO A 233 -15.06 3.69 7.77
N ILE A 234 -14.21 3.45 6.77
CA ILE A 234 -14.45 3.96 5.42
C ILE A 234 -15.63 3.20 4.83
N LEU A 235 -16.62 3.94 4.33
CA LEU A 235 -17.82 3.36 3.73
C LEU A 235 -17.68 3.25 2.22
N SER A 236 -18.31 2.23 1.64
CA SER A 236 -18.44 2.10 0.21
C SER A 236 -19.24 3.29 -0.38
N ALA A 237 -19.00 3.59 -1.65
CA ALA A 237 -19.71 4.63 -2.37
C ALA A 237 -21.12 4.18 -2.75
N SER A 238 -21.29 2.90 -3.10
CA SER A 238 -22.50 2.29 -3.68
C SER A 238 -23.58 2.01 -2.64
N ASP A 239 -23.25 1.30 -1.56
CA ASP A 239 -24.21 0.78 -0.58
C ASP A 239 -23.98 1.29 0.85
N LYS A 240 -22.97 2.14 1.04
CA LYS A 240 -22.60 2.76 2.32
C LYS A 240 -22.23 1.74 3.41
N GLN A 241 -21.85 0.52 3.04
CA GLN A 241 -21.34 -0.47 3.99
C GLN A 241 -19.87 -0.21 4.34
N PRO A 242 -19.43 -0.50 5.58
CA PRO A 242 -18.02 -0.47 5.96
C PRO A 242 -17.16 -1.35 5.06
N VAL A 243 -16.03 -0.80 4.60
CA VAL A 243 -15.04 -1.51 3.80
C VAL A 243 -13.88 -1.90 4.71
N PRO A 244 -13.53 -3.19 4.80
CA PRO A 244 -12.38 -3.60 5.59
C PRO A 244 -11.09 -3.05 4.99
N PHE A 245 -10.19 -2.64 5.88
CA PHE A 245 -8.78 -2.48 5.57
C PHE A 245 -8.03 -3.26 6.63
N SER A 246 -7.47 -4.38 6.20
CA SER A 246 -6.90 -5.39 7.08
C SER A 246 -5.38 -5.35 7.02
N PHE A 247 -4.74 -5.57 8.16
CA PHE A 247 -3.29 -5.70 8.30
C PHE A 247 -2.97 -7.11 8.78
N VAL A 248 -2.20 -7.84 7.99
CA VAL A 248 -1.84 -9.24 8.25
C VAL A 248 -0.37 -9.30 8.60
N HIS A 249 -0.07 -10.04 9.67
CA HIS A 249 1.29 -10.47 10.00
C HIS A 249 1.41 -11.98 9.79
N GLY A 250 2.58 -12.44 9.36
CA GLY A 250 2.84 -13.86 9.16
C GLY A 250 4.22 -14.27 9.63
N VAL A 251 4.36 -15.49 10.15
CA VAL A 251 5.63 -16.08 10.59
C VAL A 251 5.87 -17.39 9.86
N LYS A 252 7.05 -17.51 9.25
CA LYS A 252 7.52 -18.78 8.66
C LYS A 252 8.11 -19.66 9.76
N HIS A 253 7.49 -20.79 10.04
CA HIS A 253 8.07 -21.79 10.94
C HIS A 253 9.01 -22.74 10.20
N SER A 254 9.87 -23.40 10.95
CA SER A 254 10.62 -24.54 10.42
C SER A 254 9.64 -25.63 10.02
N SER A 255 9.83 -26.22 8.84
CA SER A 255 9.15 -27.46 8.46
C SER A 255 9.57 -28.56 9.45
N GLU A 256 8.60 -29.25 10.05
CA GLU A 256 8.85 -30.43 10.90
C GLU A 256 9.52 -31.57 10.11
#